data_AF-A0A550CQE8-F1
#
_entry.id   AF-A0A550CQE8-F1
#
_cell.length_a   1.000
_cell.length_b   1.000
_cell.length_c   1.000
_cell.angle_alpha   90.00
_cell.angle_beta   90.00
_cell.angle_gamma   90.00
#
_symmetry.space_group_name_H-M   'P 1'
#
loop_
_entity.id
_entity.type
_entity.pdbx_description
1 polymer ?
#
loop_
_entity_poly.entity_id
_entity_poly.type
_entity_poly.pdbx_seq_one_letter_code
_entity_poly.pdbx_strand_id
1 'polypeptide(L)'
;MIELISEICVEKDPVKQAKLLAPLSSPKVWHYAFRALDTGAIPLPRDGRPYPITMRIRDAAEAVQGLSATLIQFEETQSPAVLRILYMALHLLWPSAWAWIEFLDPLEGRHDAKGIDVFMIALAVPGVLATVLALALEENDPDMVATMKCGPLERFLALWYHDYGVDYADADLASIMRRHDESLYTRTKHVQDVMSDFLLPDCPYFDRTVHVLNELSNGHPERVRRRLLANLARDADSKYLVSDWKMMQTYVQPIMRLHSVKTLYLKPPSARTIQRQTEFLLKYSVAPKTVNRAAFFCSILLAMDAKQPGERILAIALSAGLLPALRNIVANMPRVEEMWVSRSSQVTRTMIAQVRMALRMRRVTKRLVRIKDILLPTKQALVVTASLSKEWGELIRARMYYTSAWTTLKRKRPQFRVCSNSECTLDRPPVKRCICQEAFYCSQRCQREDWHLRHRTRCLGEREETELTLEDRLFLEELTTCYIAKEQPLIKKLLEKPENQAKLTDGWDIELRLRYDEKTPDVHITLEPMPKGGQTLASKGQDSKARAGGLQESCLFQVAELQYAGVLWTSKMNTTALPPFAHTTVERAPFSWLK
;
A
#
# COMPACT_ATOMS: atom_id res chain seq x y z
N MET A 1 8.17 -39.77 -19.95
CA MET A 1 7.08 -39.56 -18.96
C MET A 1 6.41 -38.21 -19.18
N ILE A 2 7.15 -37.10 -19.09
CA ILE A 2 6.63 -35.73 -19.31
C ILE A 2 5.86 -35.62 -20.65
N GLU A 3 6.50 -35.98 -21.76
CA GLU A 3 5.87 -35.94 -23.09
C GLU A 3 4.58 -36.77 -23.17
N LEU A 4 4.58 -37.96 -22.56
CA LEU A 4 3.42 -38.85 -22.54
C LEU A 4 2.26 -38.25 -21.73
N ILE A 5 2.52 -37.68 -20.55
CA ILE A 5 1.48 -36.98 -19.78
C ILE A 5 0.97 -35.76 -20.54
N SER A 6 1.85 -34.99 -21.18
CA SER A 6 1.45 -33.83 -21.99
C SER A 6 0.55 -34.25 -23.16
N GLU A 7 0.90 -35.33 -23.87
CA GLU A 7 0.05 -35.92 -24.92
C GLU A 7 -1.32 -36.35 -24.37
N ILE A 8 -1.34 -36.97 -23.19
CA ILE A 8 -2.57 -37.38 -22.51
C ILE A 8 -3.45 -36.17 -22.14
N CYS A 9 -2.85 -35.07 -21.66
CA CYS A 9 -3.57 -33.87 -21.27
C CYS A 9 -4.25 -33.17 -22.45
N VAL A 10 -3.64 -33.20 -23.64
CA VAL A 10 -4.20 -32.58 -24.85
C VAL A 10 -5.16 -33.50 -25.61
N GLU A 11 -5.18 -34.80 -25.32
CA GLU A 11 -6.06 -35.77 -25.96
C GLU A 11 -7.53 -35.56 -25.55
N LYS A 12 -8.39 -35.32 -26.54
CA LYS A 12 -9.82 -35.03 -26.35
C LYS A 12 -10.70 -36.27 -26.49
N ASP A 13 -10.24 -37.30 -27.22
CA ASP A 13 -10.97 -38.56 -27.33
C ASP A 13 -10.78 -39.37 -26.03
N PRO A 14 -11.84 -39.59 -25.23
CA PRO A 14 -11.74 -40.30 -23.96
C PRO A 14 -11.26 -41.75 -24.12
N VAL A 15 -11.54 -42.40 -25.25
CA VAL A 15 -11.09 -43.78 -25.51
C VAL A 15 -9.59 -43.81 -25.76
N LYS A 16 -9.09 -42.86 -26.57
CA LYS A 16 -7.65 -42.73 -26.81
C LYS A 16 -6.91 -42.29 -25.56
N GLN A 17 -7.45 -41.34 -24.79
CA GLN A 17 -6.89 -40.90 -23.51
C GLN A 17 -6.80 -42.07 -22.52
N ALA A 18 -7.85 -42.90 -22.40
CA ALA A 18 -7.83 -44.08 -21.55
C ALA A 18 -6.76 -45.11 -21.97
N LYS A 19 -6.57 -45.32 -23.28
CA LYS A 19 -5.50 -46.20 -23.80
C LYS A 19 -4.11 -45.66 -23.45
N LEU A 20 -3.90 -44.36 -23.55
CA LEU A 20 -2.63 -43.72 -23.19
C LEU A 20 -2.39 -43.72 -21.66
N LEU A 21 -3.44 -43.63 -20.85
CA LEU A 21 -3.37 -43.71 -19.39
C LEU A 21 -3.11 -45.14 -18.87
N ALA A 22 -3.55 -46.18 -19.59
CA ALA A 22 -3.51 -47.56 -19.10
C ALA A 22 -2.11 -48.04 -18.63
N PRO A 23 -0.99 -47.75 -19.32
CA PRO A 23 0.35 -48.07 -18.82
C PRO A 23 0.69 -47.35 -17.52
N LEU A 24 0.20 -46.11 -17.35
CA LEU A 24 0.49 -45.27 -16.19
C LEU A 24 -0.28 -45.66 -14.94
N SER A 25 -1.31 -46.51 -15.06
CA SER A 25 -1.99 -47.11 -13.91
C SER A 25 -1.11 -48.13 -13.17
N SER A 26 0.03 -48.54 -13.73
CA SER A 26 0.95 -49.50 -13.12
C SER A 26 2.03 -48.80 -12.28
N PRO A 27 2.13 -49.07 -10.96
CA PRO A 27 3.18 -48.51 -10.10
C PRO A 27 4.60 -48.78 -10.61
N LYS A 28 4.82 -49.91 -11.29
CA LYS A 28 6.13 -50.29 -11.84
C LYS A 28 6.62 -49.29 -12.89
N VAL A 29 5.73 -48.70 -13.67
CA VAL A 29 6.08 -47.72 -14.71
C VAL A 29 6.62 -46.43 -14.07
N TRP A 30 6.00 -45.98 -12.98
CA TRP A 30 6.46 -44.83 -12.21
C TRP A 30 7.80 -45.07 -11.53
N HIS A 31 7.97 -46.20 -10.82
CA HIS A 31 9.25 -46.54 -10.22
C HIS A 31 10.36 -46.69 -11.26
N TYR A 32 10.07 -47.27 -12.42
CA TYR A 32 11.05 -47.37 -13.50
C TYR A 32 11.44 -46.00 -14.04
N ALA A 33 10.46 -45.13 -14.29
CA ALA A 33 10.70 -43.77 -14.78
C ALA A 33 11.49 -42.91 -13.79
N PHE A 34 11.32 -43.13 -12.49
CA PHE A 34 11.95 -42.37 -11.41
C PHE A 34 12.91 -43.21 -10.55
N ARG A 35 13.56 -44.22 -11.14
CA ARG A 35 14.48 -45.14 -10.43
C ARG A 35 15.66 -44.46 -9.72
N ALA A 36 15.99 -43.23 -10.12
CA ALA A 36 17.02 -42.45 -9.45
C ALA A 36 16.60 -41.99 -8.04
N LEU A 37 15.29 -41.98 -7.75
CA LEU A 37 14.74 -41.66 -6.44
C LEU A 37 14.78 -42.83 -5.45
N ASP A 38 15.38 -43.97 -5.78
CA ASP A 38 15.57 -45.07 -4.82
C ASP A 38 16.31 -44.56 -3.56
N THR A 39 15.68 -44.74 -2.40
CA THR A 39 16.19 -44.27 -1.10
C THR A 39 17.39 -45.08 -0.63
N GLY A 40 17.54 -46.32 -1.09
CA GLY A 40 18.73 -47.14 -0.81
C GLY A 40 20.02 -46.56 -1.40
N ALA A 41 19.90 -45.61 -2.33
CA ALA A 41 21.04 -44.92 -2.94
C ALA A 41 21.38 -43.58 -2.28
N ILE A 42 20.64 -43.14 -1.23
CA ILE A 42 20.95 -41.92 -0.50
C ILE A 42 22.24 -42.15 0.32
N PRO A 43 23.28 -41.31 0.15
CA PRO A 43 24.51 -41.43 0.94
C PRO A 43 24.24 -41.27 2.44
N LEU A 44 24.84 -42.13 3.26
CA LEU A 44 24.77 -42.01 4.72
C LEU A 44 25.45 -40.71 5.20
N PRO A 45 24.87 -39.99 6.18
CA PRO A 45 25.45 -38.83 6.88
C PRO A 45 26.94 -39.01 7.19
N ARG A 46 27.78 -38.03 6.80
CA ARG A 46 29.20 -37.96 7.17
C ARG A 46 29.38 -36.81 8.15
N ASP A 47 30.05 -37.07 9.27
CA ASP A 47 30.26 -36.05 10.31
C ASP A 47 31.09 -34.86 9.79
N GLY A 48 30.42 -33.72 9.63
CA GLY A 48 31.03 -32.40 9.41
C GLY A 48 31.68 -32.17 8.04
N ARG A 49 31.54 -33.07 7.06
CA ARG A 49 32.10 -32.88 5.71
C ARG A 49 30.99 -32.74 4.67
N PRO A 50 31.03 -31.73 3.78
CA PRO A 50 30.07 -31.62 2.70
C PRO A 50 30.23 -32.78 1.71
N TYR A 51 29.12 -33.21 1.12
CA TYR A 51 29.10 -34.22 0.07
C TYR A 51 29.56 -33.62 -1.26
N PRO A 52 30.47 -34.29 -1.97
CA PRO A 52 30.69 -33.98 -3.37
C PRO A 52 29.44 -34.37 -4.17
N ILE A 53 29.03 -33.54 -5.12
CA ILE A 53 27.94 -33.85 -6.04
C ILE A 53 28.41 -34.96 -7.00
N THR A 54 28.04 -36.20 -6.69
CA THR A 54 28.29 -37.35 -7.55
C THR A 54 27.28 -37.38 -8.70
N MET A 55 27.58 -38.16 -9.75
CA MET A 55 26.63 -38.37 -10.85
C MET A 55 25.28 -38.89 -10.34
N ARG A 56 25.29 -39.76 -9.31
CA ARG A 56 24.05 -40.29 -8.72
C ARG A 56 23.20 -39.21 -8.05
N ILE A 57 23.83 -38.26 -7.35
CA ILE A 57 23.12 -37.13 -6.73
C ILE A 57 22.52 -36.23 -7.81
N ARG A 58 23.25 -36.02 -8.92
CA ARG A 58 22.75 -35.30 -10.09
C ARG A 58 21.56 -36.00 -10.72
N ASP A 59 21.63 -37.30 -10.96
CA ASP A 59 20.53 -38.11 -11.49
C ASP A 59 19.28 -38.02 -10.59
N ALA A 60 19.47 -38.03 -9.26
CA ALA A 60 18.38 -37.88 -8.31
C ALA A 60 17.75 -36.47 -8.37
N ALA A 61 18.58 -35.42 -8.43
CA ALA A 61 18.10 -34.04 -8.58
C ALA A 61 17.34 -33.85 -9.92
N GLU A 62 17.84 -34.43 -11.01
CA GLU A 62 17.16 -34.47 -12.31
C GLU A 62 15.84 -35.24 -12.25
N ALA A 63 15.79 -36.35 -11.52
CA ALA A 63 14.55 -37.11 -11.31
C ALA A 63 13.52 -36.34 -10.47
N VAL A 64 13.96 -35.64 -9.41
CA VAL A 64 13.10 -34.73 -8.64
C VAL A 64 12.53 -33.63 -9.55
N GLN A 65 13.39 -33.06 -10.39
CA GLN A 65 13.00 -32.06 -11.38
C GLN A 65 12.00 -32.63 -12.40
N GLY A 66 12.25 -33.83 -12.92
CA GLY A 66 11.37 -34.51 -13.86
C GLY A 66 10.03 -34.87 -13.23
N LEU A 67 10.00 -35.19 -11.93
CA LEU A 67 8.77 -35.45 -11.19
C LEU A 67 7.93 -34.18 -11.10
N SER A 68 8.52 -33.05 -10.70
CA SER A 68 7.85 -31.74 -10.72
C SER A 68 7.28 -31.41 -12.09
N ALA A 69 8.07 -31.55 -13.16
CA ALA A 69 7.63 -31.26 -14.53
C ALA A 69 6.53 -32.22 -15.02
N THR A 70 6.46 -33.44 -14.49
CA THR A 70 5.40 -34.39 -14.80
C THR A 70 4.11 -34.05 -14.04
N LEU A 71 4.23 -33.75 -12.73
CA LEU A 71 3.09 -33.46 -11.88
C LEU A 71 2.43 -32.12 -12.22
N ILE A 72 3.19 -31.08 -12.55
CA ILE A 72 2.67 -29.72 -12.84
C ILE A 72 1.65 -29.68 -13.98
N GLN A 73 1.61 -30.72 -14.81
CA GLN A 73 0.60 -30.92 -15.86
C GLN A 73 -0.84 -30.97 -15.30
N PHE A 74 -1.02 -31.12 -13.98
CA PHE A 74 -2.32 -30.97 -13.33
C PHE A 74 -2.94 -29.58 -13.59
N GLU A 75 -2.14 -28.52 -13.73
CA GLU A 75 -2.62 -27.15 -14.01
C GLU A 75 -3.27 -27.03 -15.40
N GLU A 76 -2.92 -27.92 -16.33
CA GLU A 76 -3.35 -27.87 -17.73
C GLU A 76 -4.50 -28.83 -18.05
N THR A 77 -4.81 -29.77 -17.14
CA THR A 77 -5.82 -30.81 -17.37
C THR A 77 -7.08 -30.57 -16.56
N GLN A 78 -8.23 -30.78 -17.22
CA GLN A 78 -9.53 -30.86 -16.55
C GLN A 78 -10.03 -32.31 -16.48
N SER A 79 -9.24 -33.29 -16.95
CA SER A 79 -9.65 -34.69 -17.00
C SER A 79 -9.49 -35.35 -15.62
N PRO A 80 -10.59 -35.80 -14.98
CA PRO A 80 -10.50 -36.48 -13.69
C PRO A 80 -9.73 -37.80 -13.76
N ALA A 81 -9.65 -38.42 -14.94
CA ALA A 81 -8.85 -39.64 -15.14
C ALA A 81 -7.35 -39.35 -15.06
N VAL A 82 -6.91 -38.23 -15.65
CA VAL A 82 -5.52 -37.79 -15.59
C VAL A 82 -5.15 -37.38 -14.16
N LEU A 83 -5.99 -36.58 -13.50
CA LEU A 83 -5.76 -36.18 -12.11
C LEU A 83 -5.60 -37.39 -11.18
N ARG A 84 -6.46 -38.41 -11.31
CA ARG A 84 -6.32 -39.65 -10.52
C ARG A 84 -4.98 -40.37 -10.72
N ILE A 85 -4.45 -40.37 -11.94
CA ILE A 85 -3.13 -40.94 -12.22
C ILE A 85 -2.02 -40.08 -11.60
N LEU A 86 -2.14 -38.75 -11.63
CA LEU A 86 -1.18 -37.86 -10.98
C LEU A 86 -1.21 -37.99 -9.45
N TYR A 87 -2.39 -38.11 -8.83
CA TYR A 87 -2.53 -38.38 -7.40
C TYR A 87 -1.91 -39.73 -7.03
N MET A 88 -2.20 -40.79 -7.79
CA MET A 88 -1.57 -42.10 -7.57
C MET A 88 -0.04 -42.01 -7.65
N ALA A 89 0.49 -41.30 -8.66
CA ALA A 89 1.94 -41.10 -8.81
C ALA A 89 2.54 -40.33 -7.64
N LEU A 90 1.84 -39.29 -7.17
CA LEU A 90 2.22 -38.51 -6.00
C LEU A 90 2.32 -39.41 -4.76
N HIS A 91 1.25 -40.12 -4.39
CA HIS A 91 1.25 -41.02 -3.23
C HIS A 91 2.34 -42.09 -3.31
N LEU A 92 2.59 -42.62 -4.51
CA LEU A 92 3.60 -43.66 -4.73
C LEU A 92 5.04 -43.16 -4.59
N LEU A 93 5.35 -41.99 -5.14
CA LEU A 93 6.71 -41.50 -5.26
C LEU A 93 7.09 -40.51 -4.16
N TRP A 94 6.12 -39.92 -3.47
CA TRP A 94 6.36 -38.88 -2.48
C TRP A 94 7.31 -39.29 -1.35
N PRO A 95 7.19 -40.47 -0.71
CA PRO A 95 8.10 -40.86 0.36
C PRO A 95 9.57 -40.87 -0.08
N SER A 96 9.83 -41.41 -1.28
CA SER A 96 11.16 -41.45 -1.88
C SER A 96 11.65 -40.07 -2.31
N ALA A 97 10.79 -39.27 -2.93
CA ALA A 97 11.10 -37.91 -3.34
C ALA A 97 11.42 -37.02 -2.13
N TRP A 98 10.64 -37.13 -1.05
CA TRP A 98 10.83 -36.39 0.19
C TRP A 98 12.17 -36.69 0.84
N ALA A 99 12.57 -37.97 0.94
CA ALA A 99 13.88 -38.34 1.46
C ALA A 99 15.04 -37.72 0.64
N TRP A 100 14.91 -37.68 -0.68
CA TRP A 100 15.87 -36.99 -1.54
C TRP A 100 15.82 -35.46 -1.40
N ILE A 101 14.64 -34.87 -1.22
CA ILE A 101 14.49 -33.43 -0.94
C ILE A 101 15.20 -33.05 0.36
N GLU A 102 14.99 -33.81 1.44
CA GLU A 102 15.67 -33.60 2.72
C GLU A 102 17.18 -33.77 2.59
N PHE A 103 17.63 -34.74 1.80
CA PHE A 103 19.05 -34.90 1.51
C PHE A 103 19.59 -33.71 0.70
N LEU A 104 18.86 -33.26 -0.33
CA LEU A 104 19.29 -32.23 -1.28
C LEU A 104 19.17 -30.79 -0.76
N ASP A 105 18.35 -30.55 0.26
CA ASP A 105 18.83 -29.86 1.46
C ASP A 105 19.64 -28.57 1.29
N PRO A 106 19.28 -27.62 0.41
CA PRO A 106 20.18 -26.51 0.14
C PRO A 106 20.44 -25.59 1.34
N LEU A 107 19.50 -25.45 2.27
CA LEU A 107 19.64 -24.63 3.47
C LEU A 107 20.50 -25.32 4.53
N GLU A 108 20.68 -26.63 4.43
CA GLU A 108 21.46 -27.40 5.40
C GLU A 108 22.97 -27.37 5.11
N GLY A 109 23.39 -26.84 3.95
CA GLY A 109 24.80 -26.68 3.60
C GLY A 109 25.55 -28.02 3.49
N ARG A 110 24.84 -29.12 3.26
CA ARG A 110 25.42 -30.47 3.24
C ARG A 110 26.25 -30.76 1.99
N HIS A 111 26.18 -29.95 0.93
CA HIS A 111 26.79 -30.25 -0.36
C HIS A 111 27.85 -29.22 -0.76
N ASP A 112 28.98 -29.66 -1.32
CA ASP A 112 29.95 -28.80 -2.01
C ASP A 112 29.51 -28.60 -3.47
N ALA A 113 28.26 -28.17 -3.65
CA ALA A 113 27.70 -27.88 -4.96
C ALA A 113 28.27 -26.56 -5.48
N LYS A 114 28.64 -26.50 -6.77
CA LYS A 114 29.09 -25.26 -7.44
C LYS A 114 28.45 -25.13 -8.82
N GLY A 115 28.33 -23.89 -9.30
CA GLY A 115 27.87 -23.59 -10.65
C GLY A 115 26.54 -24.25 -10.99
N ILE A 116 26.55 -25.15 -11.98
CA ILE A 116 25.35 -25.80 -12.51
C ILE A 116 24.66 -26.72 -11.49
N ASP A 117 25.41 -27.36 -10.59
CA ASP A 117 24.82 -28.29 -9.61
C ASP A 117 24.00 -27.51 -8.56
N VAL A 118 24.48 -26.34 -8.11
CA VAL A 118 23.72 -25.43 -7.23
C VAL A 118 22.44 -24.99 -7.92
N PHE A 119 22.56 -24.56 -9.18
CA PHE A 119 21.43 -24.12 -9.98
C PHE A 119 20.38 -25.22 -10.15
N MET A 120 20.80 -26.45 -10.48
CA MET A 120 19.90 -27.60 -10.64
C MET A 120 19.15 -27.93 -9.36
N ILE A 121 19.84 -28.02 -8.22
CA ILE A 121 19.22 -28.30 -6.91
C ILE A 121 18.23 -27.18 -6.54
N ALA A 122 18.65 -25.93 -6.70
CA ALA A 122 17.84 -24.76 -6.41
C ALA A 122 16.59 -24.63 -7.29
N LEU A 123 16.61 -25.20 -8.50
CA LEU A 123 15.41 -25.28 -9.33
C LEU A 123 14.56 -26.50 -9.00
N ALA A 124 15.17 -27.65 -8.75
CA ALA A 124 14.47 -28.91 -8.56
C ALA A 124 13.65 -28.93 -7.28
N VAL A 125 14.27 -28.57 -6.15
CA VAL A 125 13.67 -28.72 -4.82
C VAL A 125 12.48 -27.78 -4.60
N PRO A 126 12.58 -26.45 -4.80
CA PRO A 126 11.42 -25.56 -4.64
C PRO A 126 10.32 -25.87 -5.65
N GLY A 127 10.70 -26.26 -6.88
CA GLY A 127 9.76 -26.61 -7.94
C GLY A 127 8.89 -27.82 -7.56
N VAL A 128 9.51 -28.93 -7.15
CA VAL A 128 8.75 -30.13 -6.74
C VAL A 128 7.88 -29.86 -5.51
N LEU A 129 8.39 -29.10 -4.54
CA LEU A 129 7.62 -28.77 -3.34
C LEU A 129 6.39 -27.93 -3.69
N ALA A 130 6.55 -26.89 -4.51
CA ALA A 130 5.43 -26.09 -4.99
C ALA A 130 4.37 -26.97 -5.68
N THR A 131 4.81 -27.82 -6.61
CA THR A 131 3.92 -28.68 -7.39
C THR A 131 3.18 -29.69 -6.52
N VAL A 132 3.89 -30.36 -5.61
CA VAL A 132 3.31 -31.37 -4.72
C VAL A 132 2.32 -30.74 -3.73
N LEU A 133 2.67 -29.61 -3.13
CA LEU A 133 1.78 -28.93 -2.19
C LEU A 133 0.51 -28.41 -2.88
N ALA A 134 0.63 -27.90 -4.10
CA ALA A 134 -0.51 -27.46 -4.91
C ALA A 134 -1.40 -28.64 -5.33
N LEU A 135 -0.79 -29.75 -5.76
CA LEU A 135 -1.52 -30.95 -6.15
C LEU A 135 -2.25 -31.59 -4.95
N ALA A 136 -1.61 -31.62 -3.77
CA ALA A 136 -2.25 -32.09 -2.54
C ALA A 136 -3.42 -31.19 -2.10
N LEU A 137 -3.31 -29.87 -2.34
CA LEU A 137 -4.41 -28.94 -2.09
C LEU A 137 -5.59 -29.18 -3.04
N GLU A 138 -5.31 -29.44 -4.32
CA GLU A 138 -6.32 -29.75 -5.34
C GLU A 138 -7.00 -31.11 -5.09
N GLU A 139 -6.25 -32.13 -4.63
CA GLU A 139 -6.81 -33.43 -4.23
C GLU A 139 -7.79 -33.29 -3.07
N ASN A 140 -7.50 -32.35 -2.15
CA ASN A 140 -8.27 -32.07 -0.94
C ASN A 140 -8.46 -33.33 -0.04
N ASP A 141 -7.48 -34.24 -0.08
CA ASP A 141 -7.40 -35.39 0.83
C ASP A 141 -6.87 -34.92 2.21
N PRO A 142 -7.64 -35.08 3.31
CA PRO A 142 -7.24 -34.61 4.63
C PRO A 142 -5.90 -35.19 5.12
N ASP A 143 -5.62 -36.46 4.83
CA ASP A 143 -4.40 -37.14 5.31
C ASP A 143 -3.16 -36.62 4.57
N MET A 144 -3.28 -36.43 3.25
CA MET A 144 -2.21 -35.83 2.46
C MET A 144 -1.98 -34.36 2.84
N VAL A 145 -3.04 -33.57 3.00
CA VAL A 145 -2.95 -32.18 3.46
C VAL A 145 -2.28 -32.09 4.85
N ALA A 146 -2.64 -32.98 5.78
CA ALA A 146 -2.01 -33.03 7.10
C ALA A 146 -0.51 -33.33 7.01
N THR A 147 -0.12 -34.30 6.17
CA THR A 147 1.28 -34.66 5.92
C THR A 147 2.08 -33.50 5.33
N MET A 148 1.47 -32.75 4.40
CA MET A 148 2.09 -31.63 3.72
C MET A 148 2.25 -30.37 4.59
N LYS A 149 1.38 -30.21 5.59
CA LYS A 149 1.29 -29.00 6.43
C LYS A 149 2.54 -28.74 7.28
N CYS A 150 3.35 -29.75 7.57
CA CYS A 150 4.54 -29.63 8.43
C CYS A 150 5.83 -29.48 7.59
N GLY A 151 6.72 -30.47 7.65
CA GLY A 151 8.04 -30.44 7.01
C GLY A 151 8.03 -29.92 5.56
N PRO A 152 7.16 -30.42 4.67
CA PRO A 152 7.14 -30.00 3.26
C PRO A 152 6.80 -28.52 3.07
N LEU A 153 5.71 -28.04 3.68
CA LEU A 153 5.30 -26.63 3.64
C LEU A 153 6.37 -25.72 4.27
N GLU A 154 6.89 -26.09 5.44
CA GLU A 154 7.93 -25.32 6.12
C GLU A 154 9.17 -25.18 5.27
N ARG A 155 9.60 -26.27 4.63
CA ARG A 155 10.76 -26.25 3.76
C ARG A 155 10.52 -25.43 2.50
N PHE A 156 9.37 -25.57 1.86
CA PHE A 156 8.97 -24.73 0.75
C PHE A 156 9.06 -23.23 1.10
N LEU A 157 8.47 -22.84 2.24
CA LEU A 157 8.46 -21.45 2.68
C LEU A 157 9.86 -20.93 3.01
N ALA A 158 10.70 -21.76 3.63
CA ALA A 158 12.09 -21.40 3.93
C ALA A 158 12.89 -21.14 2.64
N LEU A 159 12.78 -22.04 1.65
CA LEU A 159 13.45 -21.91 0.36
C LEU A 159 12.97 -20.68 -0.40
N TRP A 160 11.65 -20.46 -0.46
CA TRP A 160 11.05 -19.28 -1.08
C TRP A 160 11.52 -17.98 -0.40
N TYR A 161 11.54 -17.96 0.93
CA TYR A 161 11.91 -16.79 1.72
C TYR A 161 13.38 -16.40 1.54
N HIS A 162 14.28 -17.38 1.51
CA HIS A 162 15.72 -17.19 1.36
C HIS A 162 16.19 -16.99 -0.09
N ASP A 163 15.29 -17.08 -1.08
CA ASP A 163 15.64 -17.01 -2.52
C ASP A 163 16.72 -18.01 -2.92
N TYR A 164 16.67 -19.21 -2.34
CA TYR A 164 17.79 -20.13 -2.48
C TYR A 164 18.10 -20.41 -3.96
N GLY A 165 19.37 -20.23 -4.32
CA GLY A 165 19.93 -20.43 -5.66
C GLY A 165 19.59 -19.36 -6.70
N VAL A 166 19.10 -18.21 -6.27
CA VAL A 166 19.10 -16.98 -7.06
C VAL A 166 20.08 -16.01 -6.39
N ASP A 167 21.38 -16.20 -6.66
CA ASP A 167 22.41 -15.22 -6.25
C ASP A 167 22.99 -14.53 -7.48
N TYR A 168 22.52 -13.31 -7.74
CA TYR A 168 23.04 -12.47 -8.81
C TYR A 168 24.44 -11.92 -8.53
N ALA A 169 24.94 -12.03 -7.29
CA ALA A 169 26.32 -11.65 -6.95
C ALA A 169 27.33 -12.71 -7.39
N ASP A 170 26.91 -13.98 -7.51
CA ASP A 170 27.73 -15.04 -8.09
C ASP A 170 27.71 -14.92 -9.63
N ALA A 171 28.87 -14.59 -10.21
CA ALA A 171 29.00 -14.33 -11.65
C ALA A 171 28.73 -15.58 -12.51
N ASP A 172 29.12 -16.77 -12.02
CA ASP A 172 28.94 -18.04 -12.73
C ASP A 172 27.45 -18.43 -12.72
N LEU A 173 26.83 -18.33 -11.54
CA LEU A 173 25.39 -18.58 -11.38
C LEU A 173 24.57 -17.58 -12.21
N ALA A 174 24.91 -16.29 -12.18
CA ALA A 174 24.26 -15.27 -13.00
C ALA A 174 24.39 -15.54 -14.51
N SER A 175 25.52 -16.10 -14.97
CA SER A 175 25.68 -16.55 -16.36
C SER A 175 24.78 -17.73 -16.71
N ILE A 176 24.70 -18.73 -15.83
CA ILE A 176 23.81 -19.89 -15.98
C ILE A 176 22.34 -19.44 -16.02
N MET A 177 21.93 -18.61 -15.07
CA MET A 177 20.57 -18.06 -14.99
C MET A 177 20.20 -17.28 -16.26
N ARG A 178 21.13 -16.51 -16.85
CA ARG A 178 20.87 -15.82 -18.13
C ARG A 178 20.64 -16.79 -19.29
N ARG A 179 21.33 -17.94 -19.32
CA ARG A 179 21.12 -18.99 -20.33
C ARG A 179 19.82 -19.75 -20.13
N HIS A 180 19.36 -19.88 -18.90
CA HIS A 180 18.15 -20.63 -18.50
C HIS A 180 17.02 -19.72 -17.97
N ASP A 181 16.99 -18.48 -18.43
CA ASP A 181 16.14 -17.41 -17.89
C ASP A 181 14.65 -17.77 -17.98
N GLU A 182 14.24 -18.48 -19.04
CA GLU A 182 12.86 -18.95 -19.21
C GLU A 182 12.46 -20.00 -18.18
N SER A 183 13.31 -21.02 -17.99
CA SER A 183 13.06 -22.08 -17.02
C SER A 183 13.05 -21.54 -15.59
N LEU A 184 13.96 -20.62 -15.28
CA LEU A 184 14.00 -19.93 -13.99
C LEU A 184 12.75 -19.09 -13.77
N TYR A 185 12.34 -18.31 -14.78
CA TYR A 185 11.14 -17.48 -14.73
C TYR A 185 9.88 -18.33 -14.50
N THR A 186 9.68 -19.39 -15.30
CA THR A 186 8.50 -20.27 -15.19
C THR A 186 8.40 -20.91 -13.80
N ARG A 187 9.52 -21.36 -13.23
CA ARG A 187 9.55 -21.95 -11.88
C ARG A 187 9.34 -20.92 -10.79
N THR A 188 10.03 -19.79 -10.87
CA THR A 188 9.87 -18.68 -9.91
C THR A 188 8.41 -18.25 -9.86
N LYS A 189 7.78 -18.14 -11.03
CA LYS A 189 6.36 -17.84 -11.16
C LYS A 189 5.49 -18.93 -10.53
N HIS A 190 5.71 -20.21 -10.82
CA HIS A 190 4.95 -21.31 -10.22
C HIS A 190 5.09 -21.34 -8.69
N VAL A 191 6.31 -21.22 -8.15
CA VAL A 191 6.55 -21.09 -6.71
C VAL A 191 5.78 -19.89 -6.13
N GLN A 192 5.77 -18.76 -6.83
CA GLN A 192 5.07 -17.57 -6.38
C GLN A 192 3.54 -17.68 -6.50
N ASP A 193 3.03 -18.44 -7.47
CA ASP A 193 1.62 -18.78 -7.63
C ASP A 193 1.14 -19.60 -6.43
N VAL A 194 1.85 -20.67 -6.12
CA VAL A 194 1.55 -21.52 -4.96
C VAL A 194 1.62 -20.74 -3.65
N MET A 195 2.61 -19.85 -3.51
CA MET A 195 2.69 -18.92 -2.37
C MET A 195 1.48 -17.96 -2.31
N SER A 196 0.91 -17.57 -3.45
CA SER A 196 -0.29 -16.73 -3.50
C SER A 196 -1.49 -17.45 -2.90
N ASP A 197 -1.64 -18.72 -3.26
CA ASP A 197 -2.76 -19.56 -2.83
C ASP A 197 -2.68 -19.85 -1.33
N PHE A 198 -1.47 -20.04 -0.78
CA PHE A 198 -1.31 -20.28 0.66
C PHE A 198 -1.60 -19.05 1.54
N LEU A 199 -1.68 -17.86 0.94
CA LEU A 199 -2.09 -16.63 1.62
C LEU A 199 -3.59 -16.34 1.48
N LEU A 200 -4.36 -17.24 0.85
CA LEU A 200 -5.81 -17.19 0.85
C LEU A 200 -6.36 -17.59 2.23
N PRO A 201 -7.26 -16.81 2.84
CA PRO A 201 -7.80 -17.12 4.17
C PRO A 201 -8.52 -18.47 4.28
N ASP A 202 -9.04 -18.98 3.17
CA ASP A 202 -9.73 -20.28 3.05
C ASP A 202 -8.79 -21.45 2.72
N CYS A 203 -7.50 -21.19 2.48
CA CYS A 203 -6.52 -22.25 2.26
C CYS A 203 -6.26 -23.04 3.56
N PRO A 204 -6.30 -24.39 3.56
CA PRO A 204 -5.95 -25.24 4.72
C PRO A 204 -4.54 -25.01 5.29
N TYR A 205 -3.63 -24.44 4.47
CA TYR A 205 -2.27 -24.10 4.86
C TYR A 205 -2.10 -22.67 5.40
N PHE A 206 -3.15 -21.83 5.39
CA PHE A 206 -3.05 -20.40 5.70
C PHE A 206 -2.42 -20.11 7.06
N ASP A 207 -2.98 -20.66 8.14
CA ASP A 207 -2.51 -20.38 9.50
C ASP A 207 -1.06 -20.83 9.71
N ARG A 208 -0.71 -22.02 9.17
CA ARG A 208 0.65 -22.54 9.28
C ARG A 208 1.61 -21.70 8.43
N THR A 209 1.20 -21.26 7.25
CA THR A 209 1.98 -20.39 6.38
C THR A 209 2.30 -19.06 7.07
N VAL A 210 1.29 -18.41 7.65
CA VAL A 210 1.46 -17.15 8.40
C VAL A 210 2.41 -17.34 9.58
N HIS A 211 2.25 -18.44 10.33
CA HIS A 211 3.10 -18.76 11.48
C HIS A 211 4.56 -18.98 11.07
N VAL A 212 4.82 -19.84 10.08
CA VAL A 212 6.18 -20.15 9.60
C VAL A 212 6.85 -18.91 9.00
N LEU A 213 6.13 -18.09 8.24
CA LEU A 213 6.66 -16.81 7.74
C LEU A 213 7.04 -15.85 8.88
N ASN A 214 6.27 -15.84 9.97
CA ASN A 214 6.60 -15.06 11.15
C ASN A 214 7.89 -15.59 11.82
N GLU A 215 8.04 -16.91 11.95
CA GLU A 215 9.24 -17.56 12.48
C GLU A 215 10.48 -17.30 11.61
N LEU A 216 10.41 -17.57 10.30
CA LEU A 216 11.50 -17.34 9.34
C LEU A 216 11.93 -15.87 9.28
N SER A 217 11.00 -14.96 9.56
CA SER A 217 11.29 -13.53 9.64
C SER A 217 11.81 -13.08 11.01
N ASN A 218 11.99 -13.98 11.98
CA ASN A 218 12.35 -13.68 13.36
C ASN A 218 11.40 -12.65 13.99
N GLY A 219 10.09 -12.76 13.74
CA GLY A 219 9.08 -11.80 14.19
C GLY A 219 9.14 -10.45 13.46
N HIS A 220 9.70 -10.42 12.25
CA HIS A 220 9.82 -9.21 11.42
C HIS A 220 9.11 -9.39 10.06
N PRO A 221 7.77 -9.47 10.03
CA PRO A 221 7.01 -9.75 8.82
C PRO A 221 7.20 -8.71 7.71
N GLU A 222 7.79 -7.53 7.99
CA GLU A 222 8.25 -6.61 6.96
C GLU A 222 9.33 -7.20 6.03
N ARG A 223 10.06 -8.23 6.45
CA ARG A 223 11.01 -8.99 5.62
C ARG A 223 10.26 -9.77 4.54
N VAL A 224 9.17 -10.43 4.91
CA VAL A 224 8.28 -11.15 3.98
C VAL A 224 7.68 -10.18 2.95
N ARG A 225 7.20 -9.01 3.40
CA ARG A 225 6.74 -7.95 2.49
C ARG A 225 7.84 -7.51 1.52
N ARG A 226 9.07 -7.27 2.02
CA ARG A 226 10.21 -6.89 1.16
C ARG A 226 10.52 -7.97 0.14
N ARG A 227 10.42 -9.24 0.53
CA ARG A 227 10.59 -10.39 -0.35
C ARG A 227 9.56 -10.40 -1.49
N LEU A 228 8.28 -10.31 -1.17
CA LEU A 228 7.21 -10.23 -2.19
C LEU A 228 7.39 -9.04 -3.15
N LEU A 229 7.76 -7.87 -2.62
CA LEU A 229 8.02 -6.68 -3.46
C LEU A 229 9.26 -6.84 -4.34
N ALA A 230 10.27 -7.60 -3.89
CA ALA A 230 11.44 -7.90 -4.70
C ALA A 230 11.09 -8.85 -5.86
N ASN A 231 10.29 -9.89 -5.59
CA ASN A 231 9.80 -10.81 -6.62
C ASN A 231 8.95 -10.07 -7.66
N LEU A 232 8.00 -9.22 -7.21
CA LEU A 232 7.23 -8.36 -8.11
C LEU A 232 8.13 -7.48 -8.99
N ALA A 233 9.14 -6.83 -8.39
CA ALA A 233 10.05 -5.95 -9.13
C ALA A 233 10.88 -6.71 -10.19
N ARG A 234 11.36 -7.91 -9.85
CA ARG A 234 12.09 -8.78 -10.78
C ARG A 234 11.22 -9.13 -11.98
N ASP A 235 10.00 -9.58 -11.73
CA ASP A 235 9.15 -10.14 -12.79
C ASP A 235 8.37 -9.06 -13.57
N ALA A 236 8.19 -7.87 -12.99
CA ALA A 236 7.67 -6.71 -13.71
C ALA A 236 8.61 -6.24 -14.84
N ASP A 237 9.92 -6.49 -14.69
CA ASP A 237 10.98 -6.18 -15.65
C ASP A 237 11.45 -7.39 -16.48
N SER A 238 10.85 -8.56 -16.27
CA SER A 238 11.18 -9.76 -17.03
C SER A 238 10.90 -9.57 -18.52
N LYS A 239 11.79 -10.11 -19.37
CA LYS A 239 11.60 -10.17 -20.83
C LYS A 239 10.46 -11.13 -21.19
N TYR A 240 10.14 -12.07 -20.30
CA TYR A 240 8.98 -12.94 -20.43
C TYR A 240 7.76 -12.17 -19.95
N LEU A 241 6.88 -11.82 -20.90
CA LEU A 241 5.68 -11.05 -20.61
C LEU A 241 4.73 -11.87 -19.72
N VAL A 242 4.75 -11.62 -18.41
CA VAL A 242 3.63 -12.00 -17.54
C VAL A 242 2.40 -11.21 -18.02
N SER A 243 1.30 -11.91 -18.31
CA SER A 243 0.04 -11.22 -18.58
C SER A 243 -0.37 -10.38 -17.36
N ASP A 244 -1.03 -9.24 -17.58
CA ASP A 244 -1.43 -8.37 -16.49
C ASP A 244 -2.33 -9.10 -15.46
N TRP A 245 -3.17 -10.04 -15.92
CA TRP A 245 -3.96 -10.90 -15.05
C TRP A 245 -3.09 -11.72 -14.11
N LYS A 246 -2.13 -12.44 -14.68
CA LYS A 246 -1.27 -13.31 -13.89
C LYS A 246 -0.38 -12.49 -12.97
N MET A 247 0.12 -11.32 -13.40
CA MET A 247 0.90 -10.43 -12.53
C MET A 247 0.09 -9.96 -11.30
N MET A 248 -1.18 -9.62 -11.50
CA MET A 248 -2.08 -9.25 -10.41
C MET A 248 -2.29 -10.41 -9.42
N GLN A 249 -2.60 -11.61 -9.92
CA GLN A 249 -2.89 -12.79 -9.09
C GLN A 249 -1.65 -13.31 -8.36
N THR A 250 -0.53 -13.40 -9.06
CA THR A 250 0.70 -14.05 -8.59
C THR A 250 1.46 -13.17 -7.59
N TYR A 251 1.48 -11.84 -7.80
CA TYR A 251 2.35 -10.94 -7.03
C TYR A 251 1.59 -9.90 -6.22
N VAL A 252 0.64 -9.21 -6.84
CA VAL A 252 0.00 -8.02 -6.25
C VAL A 252 -0.97 -8.44 -5.15
N GLN A 253 -1.83 -9.43 -5.42
CA GLN A 253 -2.80 -9.92 -4.44
C GLN A 253 -2.14 -10.50 -3.18
N PRO A 254 -1.07 -11.31 -3.25
CA PRO A 254 -0.33 -11.76 -2.07
C PRO A 254 0.17 -10.63 -1.19
N ILE A 255 0.72 -9.56 -1.78
CA ILE A 255 1.15 -8.38 -1.04
C ILE A 255 -0.04 -7.75 -0.32
N MET A 256 -1.17 -7.57 -1.01
CA MET A 256 -2.39 -7.01 -0.41
C MET A 256 -2.97 -7.90 0.69
N ARG A 257 -2.99 -9.23 0.48
CA ARG A 257 -3.44 -10.22 1.46
C ARG A 257 -2.56 -10.20 2.71
N LEU A 258 -1.24 -10.18 2.55
CA LEU A 258 -0.30 -10.05 3.67
C LEU A 258 -0.60 -8.81 4.53
N HIS A 259 -0.94 -7.68 3.90
CA HIS A 259 -1.36 -6.47 4.61
C HIS A 259 -2.70 -6.60 5.35
N SER A 260 -3.56 -7.52 4.94
CA SER A 260 -4.86 -7.79 5.58
C SER A 260 -4.78 -8.77 6.76
N VAL A 261 -3.71 -9.55 6.89
CA VAL A 261 -3.53 -10.54 7.97
C VAL A 261 -3.46 -9.83 9.33
N LYS A 262 -4.49 -10.00 10.16
CA LYS A 262 -4.61 -9.30 11.47
C LYS A 262 -3.55 -9.74 12.49
N THR A 263 -3.11 -11.01 12.42
CA THR A 263 -2.11 -11.59 13.33
C THR A 263 -0.69 -11.11 13.06
N LEU A 264 -0.43 -10.49 11.89
CA LEU A 264 0.88 -9.96 11.55
C LEU A 264 0.92 -8.44 11.73
N TYR A 265 1.66 -7.98 12.73
CA TYR A 265 1.97 -6.56 12.86
C TYR A 265 3.06 -6.16 11.85
N LEU A 266 2.65 -5.56 10.73
CA LEU A 266 3.58 -5.02 9.75
C LEU A 266 4.01 -3.61 10.13
N LYS A 267 5.30 -3.45 10.47
CA LYS A 267 5.88 -2.12 10.65
C LYS A 267 5.64 -1.23 9.42
N PRO A 268 5.52 0.09 9.61
CA PRO A 268 5.49 1.07 8.54
C PRO A 268 6.55 0.77 7.47
N PRO A 269 6.20 0.79 6.17
CA PRO A 269 7.22 0.64 5.13
C PRO A 269 8.22 1.80 5.21
N SER A 270 9.47 1.49 4.88
CA SER A 270 10.54 2.48 4.84
C SER A 270 10.29 3.50 3.72
N ALA A 271 10.83 4.72 3.86
CA ALA A 271 10.73 5.73 2.80
C ALA A 271 11.31 5.22 1.47
N ARG A 272 12.43 4.49 1.51
CA ARG A 272 13.05 3.86 0.34
C ARG A 272 12.13 2.87 -0.34
N THR A 273 11.39 2.06 0.43
CA THR A 273 10.41 1.12 -0.13
C THR A 273 9.30 1.85 -0.87
N ILE A 274 8.72 2.90 -0.27
CA ILE A 274 7.63 3.69 -0.86
C ILE A 274 8.10 4.40 -2.13
N GLN A 275 9.30 5.01 -2.08
CA GLN A 275 9.94 5.64 -3.23
C GLN A 275 10.11 4.65 -4.37
N ARG A 276 10.69 3.48 -4.10
CA ARG A 276 10.90 2.44 -5.12
C ARG A 276 9.59 1.96 -5.76
N GLN A 277 8.52 1.76 -4.98
CA GLN A 277 7.21 1.39 -5.54
C GLN A 277 6.61 2.51 -6.40
N THR A 278 6.81 3.77 -6.00
CA THR A 278 6.36 4.92 -6.77
C THR A 278 7.17 5.09 -8.07
N GLU A 279 8.46 4.80 -8.04
CA GLU A 279 9.33 4.80 -9.23
C GLU A 279 8.88 3.75 -10.24
N PHE A 280 8.52 2.54 -9.79
CA PHE A 280 7.92 1.52 -10.67
C PHE A 280 6.58 1.98 -11.25
N LEU A 281 5.70 2.52 -10.40
CA LEU A 281 4.42 3.10 -10.83
C LEU A 281 4.64 4.15 -11.93
N LEU A 282 5.58 5.09 -11.72
CA LEU A 282 5.94 6.10 -12.70
C LEU A 282 6.50 5.48 -13.98
N LYS A 283 7.44 4.54 -13.89
CA LYS A 283 8.04 3.82 -15.02
C LYS A 283 6.97 3.18 -15.91
N TYR A 284 6.04 2.43 -15.33
CA TYR A 284 5.01 1.72 -16.10
C TYR A 284 3.85 2.62 -16.55
N SER A 285 3.66 3.79 -15.94
CA SER A 285 2.58 4.71 -16.31
C SER A 285 2.76 5.33 -17.70
N VAL A 286 4.00 5.41 -18.20
CA VAL A 286 4.36 6.17 -19.41
C VAL A 286 3.76 5.57 -20.68
N ALA A 287 3.75 4.25 -20.81
CA ALA A 287 3.29 3.56 -22.02
C ALA A 287 1.90 2.93 -21.84
N PRO A 288 0.99 3.03 -22.83
CA PRO A 288 -0.35 2.42 -22.77
C PRO A 288 -0.36 0.95 -22.37
N LYS A 289 0.54 0.15 -22.98
CA LYS A 289 0.65 -1.29 -22.75
C LYS A 289 1.06 -1.70 -21.32
N THR A 290 1.50 -0.76 -20.48
CA THR A 290 1.95 -1.03 -19.11
C THR A 290 1.11 -0.30 -18.06
N VAL A 291 0.05 0.40 -18.46
CA VAL A 291 -0.80 1.18 -17.54
C VAL A 291 -1.44 0.31 -16.46
N ASN A 292 -1.86 -0.90 -16.80
CA ASN A 292 -2.41 -1.84 -15.81
C ASN A 292 -1.40 -2.18 -14.72
N ARG A 293 -0.15 -2.45 -15.11
CA ARG A 293 0.95 -2.65 -14.14
C ARG A 293 1.12 -1.44 -13.25
N ALA A 294 1.07 -0.22 -13.80
CA ALA A 294 1.10 1.00 -13.00
C ALA A 294 -0.08 1.09 -12.02
N ALA A 295 -1.30 0.75 -12.46
CA ALA A 295 -2.47 0.68 -11.57
C ALA A 295 -2.30 -0.38 -10.47
N PHE A 296 -1.57 -1.48 -10.72
CA PHE A 296 -1.27 -2.47 -9.68
C PHE A 296 -0.35 -1.91 -8.59
N PHE A 297 0.65 -1.12 -8.96
CA PHE A 297 1.47 -0.40 -7.97
C PHE A 297 0.65 0.64 -7.20
N CYS A 298 -0.39 1.25 -7.79
CA CYS A 298 -1.36 2.04 -7.03
C CYS A 298 -2.06 1.19 -5.95
N SER A 299 -2.52 -0.01 -6.27
CA SER A 299 -3.14 -0.92 -5.29
C SER A 299 -2.21 -1.25 -4.13
N ILE A 300 -0.92 -1.47 -4.40
CA ILE A 300 0.09 -1.73 -3.37
C ILE A 300 0.27 -0.52 -2.46
N LEU A 301 0.41 0.67 -3.04
CA LEU A 301 0.52 1.91 -2.25
C LEU A 301 -0.73 2.18 -1.41
N LEU A 302 -1.93 1.92 -1.96
CA LEU A 302 -3.19 2.02 -1.21
C LEU A 302 -3.25 1.02 -0.04
N ALA A 303 -2.83 -0.23 -0.25
CA ALA A 303 -2.77 -1.23 0.81
C ALA A 303 -1.77 -0.85 1.92
N MET A 304 -0.64 -0.23 1.55
CA MET A 304 0.32 0.32 2.51
C MET A 304 -0.25 1.51 3.28
N ASP A 305 -0.94 2.43 2.60
CA ASP A 305 -1.52 3.63 3.19
C ASP A 305 -2.67 3.30 4.16
N ALA A 306 -3.55 2.36 3.80
CA ALA A 306 -4.67 1.92 4.63
C ALA A 306 -4.27 1.36 6.01
N LYS A 307 -3.01 0.95 6.18
CA LYS A 307 -2.47 0.40 7.44
C LYS A 307 -1.58 1.39 8.18
N GLN A 308 -1.48 2.62 7.69
CA GLN A 308 -0.54 3.60 8.21
C GLN A 308 -1.27 4.88 8.59
N PRO A 309 -1.17 5.31 9.86
CA PRO A 309 -1.71 6.59 10.25
C PRO A 309 -0.99 7.73 9.53
N GLY A 310 -1.68 8.86 9.39
CA GLY A 310 -1.01 10.12 9.11
C GLY A 310 -0.43 10.25 7.70
N GLU A 311 -1.07 9.75 6.64
CA GLU A 311 -0.81 10.11 5.23
C GLU A 311 0.69 10.08 4.79
N ARG A 312 1.53 9.35 5.54
CA ARG A 312 2.99 9.37 5.42
C ARG A 312 3.41 8.74 4.10
N ILE A 313 2.70 7.68 3.71
CA ILE A 313 2.89 6.96 2.45
C ILE A 313 2.67 7.90 1.29
N LEU A 314 1.52 8.59 1.25
CA LEU A 314 1.19 9.55 0.21
C LEU A 314 2.19 10.72 0.15
N ALA A 315 2.62 11.28 1.29
CA ALA A 315 3.60 12.36 1.31
C ALA A 315 4.95 11.96 0.69
N ILE A 316 5.41 10.73 0.96
CA ILE A 316 6.65 10.18 0.39
C ILE A 316 6.46 9.87 -1.10
N ALA A 317 5.36 9.21 -1.47
CA ALA A 317 5.05 8.87 -2.86
C ALA A 317 4.88 10.12 -3.74
N LEU A 318 4.25 11.20 -3.26
CA LEU A 318 4.18 12.47 -3.98
C LEU A 318 5.56 13.05 -4.29
N SER A 319 6.52 12.87 -3.38
CA SER A 319 7.91 13.32 -3.60
C SER A 319 8.66 12.45 -4.61
N ALA A 320 8.18 11.22 -4.86
CA ALA A 320 8.77 10.23 -5.74
C ALA A 320 8.07 10.13 -7.11
N GLY A 321 7.17 11.07 -7.43
CA GLY A 321 6.54 11.14 -8.76
C GLY A 321 5.16 10.50 -8.88
N LEU A 322 4.43 10.31 -7.77
CA LEU A 322 3.06 9.77 -7.81
C LEU A 322 2.12 10.57 -8.74
N LEU A 323 2.18 11.92 -8.72
CA LEU A 323 1.29 12.72 -9.56
C LEU A 323 1.56 12.63 -11.07
N PRO A 324 2.80 12.82 -11.55
CA PRO A 324 3.12 12.55 -12.96
C PRO A 324 2.64 11.17 -13.41
N ALA A 325 2.78 10.17 -12.54
CA ALA A 325 2.37 8.82 -12.84
C ALA A 325 0.85 8.64 -12.92
N LEU A 326 0.08 9.19 -11.96
CA LEU A 326 -1.38 9.20 -12.02
C LEU A 326 -1.88 9.93 -13.28
N ARG A 327 -1.28 11.08 -13.62
CA ARG A 327 -1.59 11.81 -14.87
C ARG A 327 -1.42 10.91 -16.10
N ASN A 328 -0.30 10.20 -16.17
CA ASN A 328 -0.01 9.32 -17.30
C ASN A 328 -1.00 8.14 -17.36
N ILE A 329 -1.38 7.57 -16.21
CA ILE A 329 -2.42 6.53 -16.13
C ILE A 329 -3.75 7.08 -16.68
N VAL A 330 -4.20 8.25 -16.23
CA VAL A 330 -5.45 8.87 -16.73
C VAL A 330 -5.37 9.12 -18.24
N ALA A 331 -4.25 9.65 -18.73
CA ALA A 331 -4.06 9.98 -20.15
C ALA A 331 -4.03 8.73 -21.05
N ASN A 332 -3.48 7.62 -20.55
CA ASN A 332 -3.35 6.38 -21.31
C ASN A 332 -4.54 5.41 -21.11
N MET A 333 -5.40 5.64 -20.13
CA MET A 333 -6.55 4.76 -19.82
C MET A 333 -7.48 4.48 -21.03
N PRO A 334 -7.77 5.45 -21.94
CA PRO A 334 -8.55 5.16 -23.15
C PRO A 334 -7.93 4.13 -24.11
N ARG A 335 -6.65 3.80 -23.94
CA ARG A 335 -5.88 2.85 -24.77
C ARG A 335 -5.66 1.51 -24.08
N VAL A 336 -6.18 1.34 -22.86
CA VAL A 336 -6.10 0.09 -22.12
C VAL A 336 -7.18 -0.86 -22.64
N GLU A 337 -6.86 -2.15 -22.69
CA GLU A 337 -7.83 -3.20 -23.04
C GLU A 337 -9.07 -3.12 -22.16
N GLU A 338 -10.25 -3.21 -22.78
CA GLU A 338 -11.56 -2.95 -22.14
C GLU A 338 -11.76 -3.74 -20.84
N MET A 339 -11.34 -5.00 -20.82
CA MET A 339 -11.45 -5.88 -19.64
C MET A 339 -10.77 -5.32 -18.38
N TRP A 340 -9.78 -4.44 -18.55
CA TRP A 340 -9.01 -3.84 -17.46
C TRP A 340 -9.49 -2.44 -17.07
N VAL A 341 -10.17 -1.73 -17.97
CA VAL A 341 -10.52 -0.31 -17.79
C VAL A 341 -11.30 -0.09 -16.49
N SER A 342 -12.30 -0.92 -16.19
CA SER A 342 -13.11 -0.78 -14.97
C SER A 342 -12.25 -0.88 -13.70
N ARG A 343 -11.44 -1.94 -13.58
CA ARG A 343 -10.61 -2.20 -12.40
C ARG A 343 -9.50 -1.16 -12.25
N SER A 344 -8.76 -0.88 -13.32
CA SER A 344 -7.67 0.09 -13.33
C SER A 344 -8.18 1.51 -13.07
N SER A 345 -9.35 1.87 -13.61
CA SER A 345 -10.00 3.15 -13.32
C SER A 345 -10.43 3.26 -11.87
N GLN A 346 -11.02 2.20 -11.30
CA GLN A 346 -11.47 2.23 -9.90
C GLN A 346 -10.28 2.41 -8.94
N VAL A 347 -9.20 1.65 -9.11
CA VAL A 347 -7.99 1.80 -8.28
C VAL A 347 -7.38 3.20 -8.42
N THR A 348 -7.29 3.71 -9.65
CA THR A 348 -6.75 5.05 -9.91
C THR A 348 -7.63 6.13 -9.29
N ARG A 349 -8.95 6.00 -9.39
CA ARG A 349 -9.92 6.90 -8.75
C ARG A 349 -9.76 6.89 -7.23
N THR A 350 -9.64 5.70 -6.62
CA THR A 350 -9.40 5.58 -5.18
C THR A 350 -8.09 6.27 -4.79
N MET A 351 -7.00 6.09 -5.54
CA MET A 351 -5.73 6.79 -5.27
C MET A 351 -5.86 8.31 -5.42
N ILE A 352 -6.56 8.81 -6.45
CA ILE A 352 -6.83 10.25 -6.62
C ILE A 352 -7.63 10.78 -5.42
N ALA A 353 -8.68 10.06 -4.99
CA ALA A 353 -9.49 10.43 -3.84
C ALA A 353 -8.63 10.48 -2.56
N GLN A 354 -7.80 9.47 -2.30
CA GLN A 354 -6.89 9.43 -1.15
C GLN A 354 -5.89 10.59 -1.18
N VAL A 355 -5.28 10.87 -2.33
CA VAL A 355 -4.38 12.03 -2.48
C VAL A 355 -5.13 13.32 -2.18
N ARG A 356 -6.36 13.51 -2.69
CA ARG A 356 -7.17 14.70 -2.42
C ARG A 356 -7.47 14.83 -0.93
N MET A 357 -7.93 13.77 -0.28
CA MET A 357 -8.23 13.76 1.16
C MET A 357 -6.98 14.12 1.98
N ALA A 358 -5.84 13.57 1.60
CA ALA A 358 -4.56 13.83 2.25
C ALA A 358 -4.04 15.25 2.05
N LEU A 359 -4.55 16.02 1.05
CA LEU A 359 -4.10 17.39 0.83
C LEU A 359 -4.37 18.31 2.02
N ARG A 360 -5.36 18.00 2.87
CA ARG A 360 -5.65 18.74 4.12
C ARG A 360 -4.42 18.82 5.03
N MET A 361 -3.52 17.84 4.90
CA MET A 361 -2.29 17.80 5.65
C MET A 361 -1.21 18.63 4.97
N ARG A 362 -0.73 19.64 5.68
CA ARG A 362 0.31 20.56 5.21
C ARG A 362 1.55 19.84 4.66
N ARG A 363 1.96 18.72 5.27
CA ARG A 363 3.11 17.92 4.81
C ARG A 363 2.91 17.40 3.39
N VAL A 364 1.69 16.98 3.04
CA VAL A 364 1.29 16.49 1.72
C VAL A 364 1.23 17.68 0.77
N THR A 365 0.55 18.78 1.15
CA THR A 365 0.47 20.01 0.35
C THR A 365 1.85 20.55 -0.01
N LYS A 366 2.77 20.60 0.95
CA LYS A 366 4.14 21.10 0.74
C LYS A 366 4.86 20.31 -0.35
N ARG A 367 4.63 18.99 -0.45
CA ARG A 367 5.21 18.15 -1.50
C ARG A 367 4.52 18.40 -2.83
N LEU A 368 3.19 18.46 -2.82
CA LEU A 368 2.37 18.80 -3.98
C LEU A 368 2.79 20.12 -4.65
N VAL A 369 3.00 21.17 -3.87
CA VAL A 369 3.34 22.51 -4.36
C VAL A 369 4.72 22.54 -5.04
N ARG A 370 5.63 21.65 -4.66
CA ARG A 370 6.99 21.60 -5.22
C ARG A 370 7.05 20.96 -6.60
N ILE A 371 6.01 20.24 -7.01
CA ILE A 371 5.95 19.57 -8.31
C ILE A 371 5.82 20.66 -9.39
N LYS A 372 6.86 20.86 -10.20
CA LYS A 372 6.86 21.91 -11.24
C LYS A 372 6.13 21.49 -12.52
N ASP A 373 5.87 20.20 -12.68
CA ASP A 373 5.36 19.64 -13.93
C ASP A 373 3.97 20.18 -14.30
N ILE A 374 3.78 20.35 -15.61
CA ILE A 374 2.48 20.65 -16.19
C ILE A 374 1.62 19.39 -16.08
N LEU A 375 0.70 19.39 -15.13
CA LEU A 375 -0.21 18.27 -14.85
C LEU A 375 -1.47 18.26 -15.75
N LEU A 376 -1.49 19.06 -16.80
CA LEU A 376 -2.61 19.14 -17.73
C LEU A 376 -2.66 17.87 -18.60
N PRO A 377 -3.80 17.17 -18.67
CA PRO A 377 -3.99 16.07 -19.61
C PRO A 377 -3.96 16.58 -21.05
N THR A 378 -3.48 15.76 -21.98
CA THR A 378 -3.61 16.03 -23.42
C THR A 378 -5.10 16.07 -23.82
N LYS A 379 -5.53 17.04 -24.63
CA LYS A 379 -6.94 17.26 -25.02
C LYS A 379 -7.65 15.99 -25.56
N GLN A 380 -6.92 15.05 -26.15
CA GLN A 380 -7.46 13.81 -26.72
C GLN A 380 -7.87 12.73 -25.69
N ALA A 381 -7.43 12.79 -24.43
CA ALA A 381 -7.75 11.76 -23.43
C ALA A 381 -9.16 11.87 -22.80
N LEU A 382 -9.88 12.97 -23.07
CA LEU A 382 -11.04 13.40 -22.29
C LEU A 382 -12.36 12.66 -22.59
N VAL A 383 -12.48 11.92 -23.70
CA VAL A 383 -13.79 11.42 -24.17
C VAL A 383 -14.17 10.05 -23.59
N VAL A 384 -13.22 9.11 -23.45
CA VAL A 384 -13.51 7.71 -23.07
C VAL A 384 -13.54 7.49 -21.55
N THR A 385 -12.90 8.36 -20.76
CA THR A 385 -12.79 8.23 -19.30
C THR A 385 -13.31 9.48 -18.59
N ALA A 386 -14.51 9.92 -18.95
CA ALA A 386 -15.09 11.16 -18.45
C ALA A 386 -15.09 11.27 -16.91
N SER A 387 -15.34 10.17 -16.19
CA SER A 387 -15.25 10.13 -14.73
C SER A 387 -13.81 10.34 -14.24
N LEU A 388 -12.86 9.49 -14.63
CA LEU A 388 -11.46 9.59 -14.19
C LEU A 388 -10.83 10.94 -14.55
N SER A 389 -11.14 11.46 -15.72
CA SER A 389 -10.74 12.79 -16.17
C SER A 389 -11.36 13.90 -15.32
N LYS A 390 -12.63 13.78 -14.92
CA LYS A 390 -13.30 14.70 -13.98
C LYS A 390 -12.62 14.67 -12.62
N GLU A 391 -12.38 13.49 -12.05
CA GLU A 391 -11.74 13.33 -10.75
C GLU A 391 -10.30 13.88 -10.74
N TRP A 392 -9.55 13.67 -11.82
CA TRP A 392 -8.24 14.30 -12.02
C TRP A 392 -8.34 15.82 -12.11
N GLY A 393 -9.29 16.34 -12.90
CA GLY A 393 -9.53 17.78 -13.03
C GLY A 393 -9.88 18.43 -11.69
N GLU A 394 -10.64 17.74 -10.84
CA GLU A 394 -10.95 18.17 -9.47
C GLU A 394 -9.70 18.22 -8.59
N LEU A 395 -8.81 17.21 -8.65
CA LEU A 395 -7.53 17.23 -7.93
C LEU A 395 -6.64 18.42 -8.39
N ILE A 396 -6.58 18.70 -9.69
CA ILE A 396 -5.79 19.83 -10.21
C ILE A 396 -6.38 21.18 -9.78
N ARG A 397 -7.71 21.32 -9.79
CA ARG A 397 -8.37 22.52 -9.25
C ARG A 397 -8.11 22.66 -7.76
N ALA A 398 -8.24 21.58 -6.98
CA ALA A 398 -7.91 21.57 -5.56
C ALA A 398 -6.49 22.08 -5.34
N ARG A 399 -5.50 21.50 -6.04
CA ARG A 399 -4.09 21.90 -5.95
C ARG A 399 -3.86 23.41 -6.02
N MET A 400 -4.62 24.15 -6.83
CA MET A 400 -4.50 25.61 -6.91
C MET A 400 -4.81 26.30 -5.58
N TYR A 401 -5.92 25.95 -4.93
CA TYR A 401 -6.29 26.51 -3.61
C TYR A 401 -5.26 26.15 -2.54
N TYR A 402 -4.88 24.87 -2.51
CA TYR A 402 -3.89 24.37 -1.57
C TYR A 402 -2.52 25.05 -1.76
N THR A 403 -2.14 25.37 -3.00
CA THR A 403 -0.91 26.13 -3.31
C THR A 403 -1.00 27.57 -2.84
N SER A 404 -2.14 28.23 -3.05
CA SER A 404 -2.39 29.60 -2.58
C SER A 404 -2.34 29.69 -1.05
N ALA A 405 -3.07 28.80 -0.37
CA ALA A 405 -3.09 28.69 1.09
C ALA A 405 -1.70 28.44 1.65
N TRP A 406 -0.96 27.49 1.07
CA TRP A 406 0.41 27.18 1.49
C TRP A 406 1.36 28.37 1.31
N THR A 407 1.24 29.10 0.21
CA THR A 407 2.07 30.29 -0.05
C THR A 407 1.77 31.40 0.96
N THR A 408 0.49 31.62 1.28
CA THR A 408 0.07 32.59 2.29
C THR A 408 0.55 32.20 3.67
N LEU A 409 0.38 30.94 4.08
CA LEU A 409 0.89 30.41 5.33
C LEU A 409 2.41 30.57 5.42
N LYS A 410 3.14 30.24 4.34
CA LYS A 410 4.60 30.37 4.31
C LYS A 410 5.03 31.82 4.55
N ARG A 411 4.29 32.81 4.03
CA ARG A 411 4.51 34.23 4.28
C ARG A 411 4.19 34.64 5.72
N LYS A 412 3.11 34.11 6.30
CA LYS A 412 2.69 34.35 7.69
C LYS A 412 3.54 33.59 8.73
N ARG A 413 4.30 32.59 8.30
CA ARG A 413 5.09 31.70 9.18
C ARG A 413 5.94 32.38 10.25
N PRO A 414 6.64 33.50 9.96
CA PRO A 414 7.39 34.21 10.99
C PRO A 414 6.51 34.82 12.11
N GLN A 415 5.22 35.05 11.84
CA GLN A 415 4.29 35.68 12.79
C GLN A 415 3.84 34.74 13.90
N PHE A 416 3.70 33.44 13.61
CA PHE A 416 3.25 32.44 14.59
C PHE A 416 4.38 31.56 15.13
N ARG A 417 5.56 31.55 14.49
CA ARG A 417 6.76 30.89 15.01
C ARG A 417 7.53 31.81 15.96
N VAL A 418 6.85 32.26 17.01
CA VAL A 418 7.42 33.07 18.08
C VAL A 418 7.71 32.20 19.29
N CYS A 419 8.59 32.65 20.19
CA CYS A 419 8.84 31.90 21.41
C CYS A 419 7.56 31.86 22.25
N SER A 420 7.13 30.67 22.65
CA SER A 420 5.96 30.45 23.50
C SER A 420 6.22 30.82 24.96
N ASN A 421 7.46 31.08 25.39
CA ASN A 421 7.68 31.68 26.72
C ASN A 421 7.28 33.16 26.68
N SER A 422 6.26 33.53 27.45
CA SER A 422 5.78 34.92 27.55
C SER A 422 6.81 35.88 28.13
N GLU A 423 7.81 35.37 28.85
CA GLU A 423 8.91 36.18 29.42
C GLU A 423 10.11 36.31 28.45
N CYS A 424 10.04 35.73 27.25
CA CYS A 424 11.11 35.85 26.26
C CYS A 424 11.18 37.27 25.70
N THR A 425 12.31 37.94 25.92
CA THR A 425 12.57 39.32 25.44
C THR A 425 13.21 39.39 24.05
N LEU A 426 13.62 38.25 23.48
CA LEU A 426 14.24 38.21 22.16
C LEU A 426 13.19 38.47 21.07
N ASP A 427 13.44 39.45 20.21
CA ASP A 427 12.62 39.70 19.02
C ASP A 427 12.97 38.67 17.93
N ARG A 428 11.97 37.86 17.54
CA ARG A 428 12.03 36.84 16.46
C ARG A 428 13.27 35.93 16.44
N PRO A 429 13.68 35.32 17.58
CA PRO A 429 14.78 34.38 17.58
C PRO A 429 14.45 33.11 16.76
N PRO A 430 15.45 32.37 16.26
CA PRO A 430 15.22 31.06 15.68
C PRO A 430 14.64 30.12 16.74
N VAL A 431 13.44 29.60 16.48
CA VAL A 431 12.73 28.72 17.42
C VAL A 431 12.78 27.24 17.02
N LYS A 432 12.91 26.37 18.01
CA LYS A 432 12.74 24.91 17.91
C LYS A 432 11.33 24.53 18.32
N ARG A 433 10.80 23.45 17.75
CA ARG A 433 9.48 22.91 18.11
C ARG A 433 9.58 22.07 19.38
N CYS A 434 8.57 22.20 20.23
CA CYS A 434 8.31 21.22 21.29
C CYS A 434 7.90 19.87 20.69
N ILE A 435 8.01 18.79 21.46
CA ILE A 435 7.61 17.43 21.05
C ILE A 435 6.09 17.34 20.76
N CYS A 436 5.27 18.15 21.44
CA CYS A 436 3.83 18.26 21.18
C CYS A 436 3.49 19.01 19.89
N GLN A 437 4.48 19.66 19.25
CA GLN A 437 4.32 20.44 18.01
C GLN A 437 3.34 21.62 18.09
N GLU A 438 2.91 22.01 19.30
CA GLU A 438 2.01 23.14 19.58
C GLU A 438 2.73 24.38 20.10
N ALA A 439 3.96 24.23 20.59
CA ALA A 439 4.78 25.31 21.13
C ALA A 439 6.14 25.39 20.43
N PHE A 440 6.69 26.60 20.42
CA PHE A 440 7.98 26.91 19.82
C PHE A 440 8.87 27.62 20.85
N TYR A 441 10.14 27.27 20.95
CA TYR A 441 11.05 27.87 21.93
C TYR A 441 12.38 28.27 21.29
N CYS A 442 12.87 29.46 21.60
CA CYS A 442 14.15 29.95 21.11
C CYS A 442 15.35 29.24 21.76
N SER A 443 15.17 28.74 22.98
CA SER A 443 16.21 28.09 23.78
C SER A 443 15.61 27.02 24.68
N GLN A 444 16.45 26.10 25.17
CA GLN A 444 16.03 25.11 26.17
C GLN A 444 15.67 25.78 27.51
N ARG A 445 16.28 26.93 27.83
CA ARG A 445 15.94 27.72 29.01
C ARG A 445 14.49 28.20 28.95
N CYS A 446 14.09 28.86 27.86
CA CYS A 446 12.70 29.33 27.70
C CYS A 446 11.70 28.17 27.66
N GLN A 447 12.09 27.01 27.12
CA GLN A 447 11.26 25.82 27.20
C GLN A 447 11.06 25.36 28.65
N ARG A 448 12.11 25.30 29.49
CA ARG A 448 11.99 24.92 30.91
C ARG A 448 11.15 25.91 31.70
N GLU A 449 11.39 27.20 31.50
CA GLU A 449 10.62 28.27 32.17
C GLU A 449 9.13 28.16 31.84
N ASP A 450 8.77 28.12 30.54
CA ASP A 450 7.37 27.96 30.12
C ASP A 450 6.78 26.59 30.53
N TRP A 451 7.61 25.53 30.58
CA TRP A 451 7.22 24.20 31.06
C TRP A 451 6.70 24.27 32.49
N HIS A 452 7.45 24.89 33.39
CA HIS A 452 7.05 25.02 34.79
C HIS A 452 5.88 25.98 35.00
N LEU A 453 5.81 27.06 34.21
CA LEU A 453 4.74 28.05 34.33
C LEU A 453 3.38 27.54 33.84
N ARG A 454 3.34 26.89 32.68
CA ARG A 454 2.05 26.57 32.03
C ARG A 454 2.06 25.41 31.05
N HIS A 455 3.15 25.15 30.34
CA HIS A 455 3.12 24.17 29.25
C HIS A 455 2.99 22.74 29.76
N ARG A 456 3.52 22.42 30.95
CA ARG A 456 3.42 21.06 31.54
C ARG A 456 1.97 20.57 31.66
N THR A 457 1.01 21.45 31.97
CA THR A 457 -0.40 21.07 32.14
C THR A 457 -1.16 20.97 30.82
N ARG A 458 -0.62 21.51 29.72
CA ARG A 458 -1.25 21.55 28.39
C ARG A 458 -0.52 20.70 27.34
N CYS A 459 0.69 20.26 27.63
CA CYS A 459 1.49 19.48 26.72
C CYS A 459 0.93 18.05 26.63
N LEU A 460 0.46 17.67 25.45
CA LEU A 460 -0.02 16.32 25.17
C LEU A 460 1.11 15.30 24.97
N GLY A 461 2.37 15.69 25.15
CA GLY A 461 3.53 14.83 24.93
C GLY A 461 3.83 14.63 23.43
N GLU A 462 4.36 13.45 23.09
CA GLU A 462 4.53 13.05 21.69
C GLU A 462 3.16 12.76 21.09
N ARG A 463 2.78 13.54 20.08
CA ARG A 463 1.54 13.32 19.36
C ARG A 463 1.65 12.14 18.43
N GLU A 464 0.56 11.39 18.30
CA GLU A 464 0.43 10.39 17.24
C GLU A 464 0.55 11.06 15.87
N GLU A 465 1.05 10.33 14.86
CA GLU A 465 1.21 10.86 13.49
C GLU A 465 -0.12 11.29 12.83
N THR A 466 -1.26 10.92 13.43
CA THR A 466 -2.64 11.23 13.05
C THR A 466 -3.11 12.61 13.49
N GLU A 467 -2.53 13.21 14.54
CA GLU A 467 -3.04 14.47 15.08
C GLU A 467 -2.58 15.69 14.27
N LEU A 468 -3.51 16.64 14.05
CA LEU A 468 -3.20 17.90 13.39
C LEU A 468 -2.26 18.75 14.25
N THR A 469 -1.14 19.19 13.69
CA THR A 469 -0.22 20.12 14.37
C THR A 469 -0.76 21.55 14.32
N LEU A 470 -0.22 22.47 15.13
CA LEU A 470 -0.54 23.90 15.02
C LEU A 470 -0.37 24.43 13.59
N GLU A 471 0.71 24.04 12.92
CA GLU A 471 0.95 24.48 11.55
C GLU A 471 -0.06 23.87 10.55
N ASP A 472 -0.63 22.70 10.84
CA ASP A 472 -1.70 22.11 10.02
C ASP A 472 -3.02 22.84 10.25
N ARG A 473 -3.35 23.23 11.49
CA ARG A 473 -4.54 24.03 11.78
C ARG A 473 -4.49 25.41 11.12
N LEU A 474 -3.38 26.12 11.27
CA LEU A 474 -3.15 27.39 10.57
C LEU A 474 -3.20 27.22 9.05
N PHE A 475 -2.71 26.09 8.52
CA PHE A 475 -2.83 25.80 7.10
C PHE A 475 -4.29 25.66 6.65
N LEU A 476 -5.10 24.94 7.43
CA LEU A 476 -6.54 24.77 7.15
C LEU A 476 -7.30 26.10 7.24
N GLU A 477 -6.91 27.00 8.14
CA GLU A 477 -7.49 28.36 8.22
C GLU A 477 -7.19 29.19 6.95
N GLU A 478 -5.94 29.16 6.45
CA GLU A 478 -5.61 29.82 5.18
C GLU A 478 -6.32 29.17 4.00
N LEU A 479 -6.47 27.85 4.03
CA LEU A 479 -7.22 27.12 3.01
C LEU A 479 -8.69 27.52 3.01
N THR A 480 -9.31 27.57 4.19
CA THR A 480 -10.67 28.10 4.41
C THR A 480 -10.81 29.49 3.81
N THR A 481 -9.87 30.39 4.12
CA THR A 481 -9.87 31.76 3.59
C THR A 481 -9.83 31.78 2.05
N CYS A 482 -9.03 30.91 1.43
CA CYS A 482 -9.00 30.77 -0.03
C CYS A 482 -10.33 30.27 -0.61
N TYR A 483 -10.99 29.30 0.03
CA TYR A 483 -12.30 28.81 -0.41
C TYR A 483 -13.39 29.87 -0.27
N ILE A 484 -13.47 30.57 0.87
CA ILE A 484 -14.43 31.66 1.09
C ILE A 484 -14.27 32.76 0.04
N ALA A 485 -13.03 33.20 -0.22
CA ALA A 485 -12.76 34.24 -1.21
C ALA A 485 -13.25 33.86 -2.61
N LYS A 486 -13.13 32.58 -2.98
CA LYS A 486 -13.52 32.09 -4.30
C LYS A 486 -15.02 31.78 -4.39
N GLU A 487 -15.64 31.32 -3.32
CA GLU A 487 -17.10 31.08 -3.23
C GLU A 487 -17.87 32.35 -2.84
N GLN A 488 -17.21 33.50 -2.69
CA GLN A 488 -17.83 34.79 -2.37
C GLN A 488 -19.06 35.10 -3.24
N PRO A 489 -19.08 34.87 -4.56
CA PRO A 489 -20.28 35.10 -5.38
C PRO A 489 -21.45 34.19 -5.00
N LEU A 490 -21.17 32.92 -4.66
CA LEU A 490 -22.20 31.97 -4.22
C LEU A 490 -22.71 32.36 -2.82
N ILE A 491 -21.82 32.69 -1.90
CA ILE A 491 -22.16 33.19 -0.56
C ILE A 491 -23.05 34.42 -0.69
N LYS A 492 -22.70 35.38 -1.54
CA LYS A 492 -23.52 36.58 -1.82
C LYS A 492 -24.92 36.20 -2.32
N LYS A 493 -25.02 35.31 -3.31
CA LYS A 493 -26.31 34.83 -3.82
C LYS A 493 -27.15 34.13 -2.76
N LEU A 494 -26.52 33.34 -1.89
CA LEU A 494 -27.21 32.68 -0.78
C LEU A 494 -27.70 33.69 0.25
N LEU A 495 -26.90 34.71 0.56
CA LEU A 495 -27.29 35.81 1.44
C LEU A 495 -28.45 36.63 0.85
N GLU A 496 -28.48 36.83 -0.48
CA GLU A 496 -29.55 37.55 -1.19
C GLU A 496 -30.89 36.81 -1.24
N LYS A 497 -30.97 35.53 -0.82
CA LYS A 497 -32.23 34.80 -0.78
C LYS A 497 -33.22 35.48 0.20
N PRO A 498 -34.52 35.63 -0.15
CA PRO A 498 -35.50 36.30 0.69
C PRO A 498 -35.60 35.74 2.11
N GLU A 499 -35.50 34.41 2.25
CA GLU A 499 -35.51 33.71 3.54
C GLU A 499 -34.35 34.12 4.46
N ASN A 500 -33.17 34.40 3.91
CA ASN A 500 -31.99 34.82 4.66
C ASN A 500 -32.01 36.33 4.91
N GLN A 501 -32.49 37.11 3.95
CA GLN A 501 -32.69 38.56 4.12
C GLN A 501 -33.74 38.88 5.19
N ALA A 502 -34.84 38.13 5.24
CA ALA A 502 -35.85 38.27 6.29
C ALA A 502 -35.23 38.03 7.67
N LYS A 503 -34.49 36.93 7.83
CA LYS A 503 -33.80 36.62 9.10
C LYS A 503 -32.76 37.67 9.48
N LEU A 504 -31.96 38.15 8.52
CA LEU A 504 -31.00 39.25 8.78
C LEU A 504 -31.71 40.53 9.22
N THR A 505 -32.86 40.84 8.63
CA THR A 505 -33.70 41.99 9.00
C THR A 505 -34.29 41.83 10.39
N ASP A 506 -34.67 40.60 10.77
CA ASP A 506 -35.12 40.22 12.10
C ASP A 506 -33.99 40.18 13.14
N GLY A 507 -32.80 40.67 12.79
CA GLY A 507 -31.65 40.72 13.68
C GLY A 507 -31.04 39.33 13.92
N TRP A 508 -31.11 38.39 13.00
CA TRP A 508 -30.32 37.17 13.08
C TRP A 508 -28.90 37.44 12.57
N ASP A 509 -27.92 36.76 13.17
CA ASP A 509 -26.59 36.61 12.61
C ASP A 509 -26.58 35.47 11.59
N ILE A 510 -25.58 35.44 10.71
CA ILE A 510 -25.35 34.29 9.82
C ILE A 510 -24.03 33.65 10.18
N GLU A 511 -24.10 32.39 10.55
CA GLU A 511 -22.94 31.56 10.79
C GLU A 511 -22.53 30.88 9.48
N LEU A 512 -21.31 31.18 9.04
CA LEU A 512 -20.67 30.46 7.96
C LEU A 512 -19.99 29.24 8.57
N ARG A 513 -20.53 28.05 8.30
CA ARG A 513 -19.93 26.79 8.71
C ARG A 513 -19.18 26.21 7.52
N LEU A 514 -17.87 26.01 7.73
CA LEU A 514 -17.06 25.23 6.81
C LEU A 514 -16.89 23.84 7.41
N ARG A 515 -17.47 22.85 6.72
CA ARG A 515 -17.29 21.46 7.08
C ARG A 515 -16.22 20.87 6.18
N TYR A 516 -15.11 20.49 6.81
CA TYR A 516 -14.17 19.55 6.22
C TYR A 516 -14.74 18.17 6.45
N ASP A 517 -15.24 17.55 5.39
CA ASP A 517 -15.64 16.16 5.47
C ASP A 517 -14.38 15.30 5.65
N GLU A 518 -14.37 14.44 6.66
CA GLU A 518 -13.25 13.51 6.84
C GLU A 518 -13.15 12.49 5.70
N LYS A 519 -14.24 12.30 4.94
CA LYS A 519 -14.36 11.38 3.81
C LYS A 519 -14.21 12.08 2.46
N THR A 520 -14.38 13.40 2.40
CA THR A 520 -14.24 14.13 1.14
C THR A 520 -13.32 15.34 1.30
N PRO A 521 -12.46 15.60 0.31
CA PRO A 521 -11.56 16.76 0.30
C PRO A 521 -12.28 18.09 0.09
N ASP A 522 -13.61 18.04 -0.04
CA ASP A 522 -14.44 19.14 -0.44
C ASP A 522 -14.80 19.95 0.81
N VAL A 523 -14.62 21.27 0.68
CA VAL A 523 -15.02 22.20 1.73
C VAL A 523 -16.47 22.55 1.46
N HIS A 524 -17.36 22.03 2.29
CA HIS A 524 -18.77 22.38 2.21
C HIS A 524 -19.00 23.66 3.02
N ILE A 525 -19.52 24.67 2.33
CA ILE A 525 -19.93 25.93 2.94
C ILE A 525 -21.44 25.87 3.16
N THR A 526 -21.86 25.88 4.42
CA THR A 526 -23.25 26.07 4.79
C THR A 526 -23.42 27.41 5.50
N LEU A 527 -24.55 28.07 5.23
CA LEU A 527 -24.95 29.29 5.91
C LEU A 527 -26.12 28.92 6.81
N GLU A 528 -25.91 29.03 8.12
CA GLU A 528 -26.95 28.79 9.11
C GLU A 528 -27.29 30.12 9.79
N PRO A 529 -28.53 30.61 9.69
CA PRO A 529 -28.94 31.79 10.42
C PRO A 529 -29.06 31.45 11.92
N MET A 530 -28.50 32.30 12.76
CA MET A 530 -28.46 32.18 14.22
C MET A 530 -29.12 33.41 14.85
N PRO A 531 -30.01 33.27 15.84
CA PRO A 531 -30.62 34.44 16.47
C PRO A 531 -29.57 35.29 17.20
N LYS A 532 -29.55 36.62 17.02
CA LYS A 532 -28.64 37.51 17.79
C LYS A 532 -28.93 37.35 19.27
N GLY A 533 -27.88 37.16 20.05
CA GLY A 533 -27.99 36.98 21.49
C GLY A 533 -28.31 35.55 21.93
N GLY A 534 -28.13 34.56 21.06
CA GLY A 534 -28.25 33.14 21.40
C GLY A 534 -27.34 32.73 22.56
N GLN A 535 -27.84 32.87 23.80
CA GLN A 535 -27.73 31.78 24.77
C GLN A 535 -28.23 30.54 24.03
N THR A 536 -27.29 29.70 23.58
CA THR A 536 -27.62 28.33 23.23
C THR A 536 -28.52 27.82 24.34
N LEU A 537 -29.74 27.42 24.00
CA LEU A 537 -30.56 26.52 24.81
C LEU A 537 -29.75 25.22 24.93
N ALA A 538 -28.67 25.26 25.71
CA ALA A 538 -27.97 24.09 26.17
C ALA A 538 -29.01 23.27 26.91
N SER A 539 -29.25 22.09 26.37
CA SER A 539 -29.88 20.95 27.03
C SER A 539 -29.78 21.07 28.55
N LYS A 540 -30.89 21.41 29.21
CA LYS A 540 -31.00 21.35 30.68
C LYS A 540 -30.86 19.88 31.08
N GLY A 541 -29.65 19.52 31.52
CA GLY A 541 -29.31 18.25 32.15
C GLY A 541 -27.99 18.41 32.92
N GLN A 542 -28.11 18.64 34.23
CA GLN A 542 -27.09 18.51 35.29
C GLN A 542 -25.75 19.24 35.11
N ASP A 543 -25.65 20.46 35.67
CA ASP A 543 -25.17 20.70 37.04
C ASP A 543 -24.62 22.12 37.17
N SER A 544 -24.94 22.73 38.29
CA SER A 544 -24.69 24.15 38.57
C SER A 544 -23.59 24.30 39.62
N LYS A 545 -22.66 25.25 39.39
CA LYS A 545 -22.22 26.23 40.41
C LYS A 545 -21.34 27.35 39.83
N ALA A 546 -21.97 28.52 39.75
CA ALA A 546 -21.52 29.88 40.07
C ALA A 546 -20.09 30.36 39.76
N ARG A 547 -19.99 31.45 38.99
CA ARG A 547 -19.62 32.79 39.51
C ARG A 547 -19.92 33.92 38.51
N ALA A 548 -20.30 35.06 39.06
CA ALA A 548 -20.66 36.30 38.37
C ALA A 548 -19.49 37.31 38.36
N GLY A 549 -19.46 38.18 37.35
CA GLY A 549 -18.78 39.47 37.41
C GLY A 549 -18.24 39.97 36.06
N GLY A 550 -18.74 41.13 35.60
CA GLY A 550 -18.00 42.06 34.73
C GLY A 550 -18.52 42.25 33.31
N LEU A 551 -19.15 43.40 33.07
CA LEU A 551 -19.38 43.99 31.74
C LEU A 551 -18.05 44.36 31.07
N GLN A 552 -17.86 43.98 29.81
CA GLN A 552 -17.03 44.74 28.87
C GLN A 552 -17.46 44.44 27.43
N GLU A 553 -17.82 45.48 26.69
CA GLU A 553 -18.02 45.45 25.25
C GLU A 553 -16.66 45.25 24.55
N SER A 554 -16.56 44.21 23.73
CA SER A 554 -15.46 44.06 22.76
C SER A 554 -15.91 43.21 21.57
N CYS A 555 -15.89 43.80 20.37
CA CYS A 555 -15.96 43.07 19.11
C CYS A 555 -14.71 42.19 18.96
N LEU A 556 -14.90 40.87 19.00
CA LEU A 556 -13.85 39.87 18.86
C LEU A 556 -14.29 38.77 17.88
N PHE A 557 -13.43 38.44 16.92
CA PHE A 557 -13.50 37.18 16.18
C PHE A 557 -13.29 36.04 17.18
N GLN A 558 -14.36 35.33 17.56
CA GLN A 558 -14.25 34.11 18.35
C GLN A 558 -13.81 32.94 17.46
N VAL A 559 -12.63 32.38 17.74
CA VAL A 559 -12.22 31.07 17.23
C VAL A 559 -12.82 30.03 18.18
N ALA A 560 -13.72 29.19 17.68
CA ALA A 560 -14.35 28.13 18.47
C ALA A 560 -13.40 26.95 18.75
N GLU A 561 -13.63 26.33 19.89
CA GLU A 561 -12.90 25.21 20.47
C GLU A 561 -13.04 23.94 19.60
N LEU A 562 -11.91 23.29 19.29
CA LEU A 562 -11.84 22.05 18.51
C LEU A 562 -11.97 20.83 19.44
N GLN A 563 -13.11 20.13 19.40
CA GLN A 563 -13.24 18.77 19.95
C GLN A 563 -13.49 17.75 18.84
N TYR A 564 -12.88 16.57 18.98
CA TYR A 564 -12.73 15.57 17.93
C TYR A 564 -14.00 14.72 17.75
N ALA A 565 -14.91 15.18 16.88
CA ALA A 565 -15.85 14.40 16.07
C ALA A 565 -16.43 15.33 14.99
N GLY A 566 -15.69 15.52 13.89
CA GLY A 566 -16.02 16.48 12.83
C GLY A 566 -15.48 17.89 13.08
N VAL A 567 -14.58 18.34 12.21
CA VAL A 567 -14.02 19.70 12.25
C VAL A 567 -15.09 20.70 11.82
N LEU A 568 -15.75 21.34 12.78
CA LEU A 568 -16.54 22.56 12.56
C LEU A 568 -15.62 23.76 12.72
N TRP A 569 -15.47 24.54 11.65
CA TRP A 569 -14.89 25.88 11.74
C TRP A 569 -16.02 26.90 11.63
N THR A 570 -16.21 27.69 12.69
CA THR A 570 -17.25 28.70 12.79
C THR A 570 -16.62 30.08 12.69
N SER A 571 -16.96 30.85 11.66
CA SER A 571 -16.60 32.26 11.56
C SER A 571 -17.87 33.10 11.63
N LYS A 572 -18.00 33.94 12.66
CA LYS A 572 -19.08 34.95 12.74
C LYS A 572 -18.72 36.14 11.85
N MET A 573 -19.54 36.41 10.84
CA MET A 573 -19.45 37.66 10.07
C MET A 573 -20.37 38.70 10.70
N ASN A 574 -19.80 39.81 11.17
CA ASN A 574 -20.57 40.93 11.72
C ASN A 574 -20.96 41.87 10.55
N THR A 575 -22.25 42.11 10.33
CA THR A 575 -22.79 42.83 9.15
C THR A 575 -23.01 44.33 9.37
N THR A 576 -22.12 45.02 10.07
CA THR A 576 -22.19 46.49 10.19
C THR A 576 -21.18 47.18 9.26
N ALA A 577 -21.73 47.82 8.22
CA ALA A 577 -21.13 48.75 7.23
C ALA A 577 -20.66 48.18 5.88
N LEU A 578 -21.56 48.20 4.89
CA LEU A 578 -21.25 48.30 3.46
C LEU A 578 -21.62 49.72 2.98
N PRO A 579 -20.68 50.59 2.58
CA PRO A 579 -21.00 51.81 1.85
C PRO A 579 -20.87 51.62 0.33
N PRO A 580 -21.60 52.41 -0.50
CA PRO A 580 -21.51 52.35 -1.94
C PRO A 580 -20.29 53.12 -2.46
N PHE A 581 -19.62 52.55 -3.47
CA PHE A 581 -18.64 53.14 -4.40
C PHE A 581 -17.80 54.35 -3.93
N ALA A 582 -16.55 54.09 -3.54
CA ALA A 582 -15.40 54.95 -3.86
C ALA A 582 -14.09 54.15 -3.73
N HIS A 583 -13.12 54.43 -4.59
CA HIS A 583 -11.75 53.91 -4.46
C HIS A 583 -11.18 54.27 -3.08
N THR A 584 -10.72 53.29 -2.31
CA THR A 584 -9.87 53.54 -1.14
C THR A 584 -8.97 52.35 -0.84
N THR A 585 -7.69 52.68 -0.69
CA THR A 585 -6.58 51.85 -0.20
C THR A 585 -6.91 51.26 1.16
N VAL A 586 -6.73 49.95 1.30
CA VAL A 586 -6.90 49.24 2.59
C VAL A 586 -5.65 49.50 3.46
N GLU A 587 -5.72 50.48 4.35
CA GLU A 587 -4.86 50.51 5.53
C GLU A 587 -5.33 49.43 6.50
N ARG A 588 -4.46 48.45 6.75
CA ARG A 588 -4.69 47.41 7.77
C ARG A 588 -4.19 47.93 9.11
N ALA A 589 -5.10 48.08 10.07
CA ALA A 589 -4.74 48.29 11.47
C ALA A 589 -3.91 47.10 12.00
N PRO A 590 -2.85 47.35 12.81
CA PRO A 590 -2.11 46.30 13.48
C PRO A 590 -2.92 45.75 14.65
N PHE A 591 -2.94 44.42 14.80
CA PHE A 591 -3.54 43.74 15.95
C PHE A 591 -2.86 44.20 17.25
N SER A 592 -3.61 44.85 18.13
CA SER A 592 -3.20 45.15 19.50
C SER A 592 -3.39 43.91 20.39
N TRP A 593 -2.36 43.63 21.19
CA TRP A 593 -2.42 42.66 22.28
C TRP A 593 -3.02 43.36 23.50
N LEU A 594 -4.00 42.74 24.16
CA LEU A 594 -4.47 43.16 25.48
C LEU A 594 -3.79 42.33 26.58
N LYS A 595 -3.30 43.04 27.60
CA LYS A 595 -3.07 42.54 28.96
C LYS A 595 -4.38 42.16 29.62
#